data_AF-A0A0M9E7X9-F1
#
_entry.id   AF-A0A0M9E7X9-F1
#
_cell.length_a   1.000
_cell.length_b   1.000
_cell.length_c   1.000
_cell.angle_alpha   90.00
_cell.angle_beta   90.00
_cell.angle_gamma   90.00
#
_symmetry.space_group_name_H-M   'P 1'
#
loop_
_entity.id
_entity.type
_entity.pdbx_description
1 polymer ?
#
loop_
_entity_poly.entity_id
_entity_poly.type
_entity_poly.pdbx_seq_one_letter_code
_entity_poly.pdbx_strand_id
1 'polypeptide(L)'
;MKRKVRNYLINRRMQLRLTFKFIVLTVTFCLVIGVLVYHTIWPVVSGFVPLALINQLKGLIFYRLFYFSIPLITVIMACCIVFTHKIAGPIYNMENKLEQLLAGEDPASIYLRKGDELQELADKLNSVMAKFKSMRENNQQDAAPAKWFKQKQEATE
;
A
#
# COMPACT_ATOMS: atom_id res chain seq x y z
N MET A 1 12.40 -7.21 26.61
CA MET A 1 12.77 -6.55 25.33
C MET A 1 11.69 -5.51 24.98
N LYS A 2 11.83 -4.24 25.38
CA LYS A 2 10.83 -3.18 25.12
C LYS A 2 11.03 -2.65 23.70
N ARG A 3 10.11 -2.97 22.77
CA ARG A 3 10.17 -2.46 21.40
C ARG A 3 9.87 -0.95 21.38
N LYS A 4 10.87 -0.14 20.99
CA LYS A 4 10.69 1.29 20.67
C LYS A 4 9.74 1.41 19.47
N VAL A 5 8.57 2.01 19.67
CA VAL A 5 7.52 2.24 18.64
C VAL A 5 7.89 3.37 17.66
N ARG A 6 9.18 3.59 17.43
CA ARG A 6 9.69 4.84 16.89
C ARG A 6 10.19 4.63 15.47
N ASN A 7 9.24 4.35 14.56
CA ASN A 7 9.32 4.66 13.11
C ASN A 7 8.13 4.06 12.35
N TYR A 8 6.90 4.42 12.72
CA TYR A 8 5.72 4.02 11.94
C TYR A 8 5.42 4.97 10.76
N LEU A 9 6.18 6.06 10.61
CA LEU A 9 5.96 7.13 9.62
C LEU A 9 7.12 7.32 8.65
N ILE A 10 7.85 6.25 8.29
CA ILE A 10 8.99 6.37 7.37
C ILE A 10 8.53 6.85 5.97
N ASN A 11 7.33 6.49 5.51
CA ASN A 11 6.82 6.90 4.18
C ASN A 11 5.42 7.54 4.20
N ARG A 12 5.28 8.59 5.01
CA ARG A 12 4.03 9.37 5.16
C ARG A 12 3.48 9.91 3.83
N ARG A 13 4.35 10.21 2.85
CA ARG A 13 3.95 10.88 1.61
C ARG A 13 3.20 9.98 0.63
N MET A 14 3.55 8.69 0.50
CA MET A 14 2.80 7.77 -0.36
C MET A 14 1.49 7.35 0.32
N GLN A 15 1.57 7.03 1.62
CA GLN A 15 0.41 6.63 2.40
C GLN A 15 -0.66 7.73 2.44
N LEU A 16 -0.29 9.00 2.66
CA LEU A 16 -1.25 10.11 2.64
C LEU A 16 -1.88 10.30 1.27
N ARG A 17 -1.11 10.17 0.18
CA ARG A 17 -1.64 10.32 -1.18
C ARG A 17 -2.68 9.25 -1.53
N LEU A 18 -2.46 7.99 -1.18
CA LEU A 18 -3.45 6.92 -1.39
C LEU A 18 -4.64 7.04 -0.44
N THR A 19 -4.38 7.23 0.86
CA THR A 19 -5.45 7.36 1.87
C THR A 19 -6.38 8.52 1.54
N PHE A 20 -5.83 9.67 1.14
CA PHE A 20 -6.64 10.82 0.73
C PHE A 20 -7.52 10.53 -0.47
N LYS A 21 -7.01 9.84 -1.51
CA LYS A 21 -7.82 9.41 -2.67
C LYS A 21 -8.97 8.50 -2.24
N PHE A 22 -8.74 7.55 -1.34
CA PHE A 22 -9.80 6.68 -0.82
C PHE A 22 -10.84 7.42 0.02
N ILE A 23 -10.43 8.40 0.84
CA ILE A 23 -11.36 9.25 1.61
C ILE A 23 -12.24 10.03 0.65
N VAL A 24 -11.65 10.72 -0.34
CA VAL A 24 -12.40 11.48 -1.34
C VAL A 24 -13.40 10.57 -2.06
N LEU A 25 -12.96 9.40 -2.53
CA LEU A 25 -13.82 8.43 -3.20
C LEU A 25 -15.00 7.99 -2.32
N THR A 26 -14.74 7.69 -1.05
CA THR A 26 -15.78 7.25 -0.10
C THR A 26 -16.79 8.36 0.18
N VAL A 27 -16.31 9.59 0.41
CA VAL A 27 -17.18 10.75 0.66
C VAL A 27 -18.04 11.04 -0.57
N THR A 28 -17.46 11.02 -1.78
CA THR A 28 -18.22 11.20 -3.02
C THR A 28 -19.28 10.11 -3.18
N PHE A 29 -18.94 8.84 -2.92
CA PHE A 29 -19.90 7.74 -2.99
C PHE A 29 -21.05 7.90 -1.98
N CYS A 30 -20.74 8.27 -0.73
CA CYS A 30 -21.75 8.56 0.29
C CYS A 30 -22.66 9.73 -0.11
N LEU A 31 -22.11 10.79 -0.69
CA LEU A 31 -22.90 11.94 -1.17
C LEU A 31 -23.83 11.54 -2.31
N VAL A 32 -23.33 10.78 -3.30
CA VAL A 32 -24.15 10.31 -4.43
C VAL A 32 -25.30 9.44 -3.93
N ILE A 33 -25.03 8.45 -3.08
CA ILE A 33 -26.08 7.61 -2.49
C ILE A 33 -27.06 8.46 -1.68
N GLY A 34 -26.58 9.38 -0.84
CA GLY A 34 -27.44 10.24 -0.02
C GLY A 34 -28.40 11.08 -0.86
N VAL A 35 -27.92 11.67 -1.96
CA VAL A 35 -28.73 12.45 -2.90
C VAL A 35 -29.76 11.57 -3.61
N LEU A 36 -29.34 10.40 -4.11
CA LEU A 36 -30.25 9.46 -4.80
C LEU A 36 -31.37 9.00 -3.87
N VAL A 37 -31.03 8.57 -2.65
CA VAL A 37 -31.99 8.13 -1.65
C VAL A 37 -32.96 9.26 -1.28
N TYR A 38 -32.46 10.47 -1.06
CA TYR A 38 -33.32 11.63 -0.78
C TYR A 38 -34.29 11.89 -1.93
N HIS A 39 -33.80 11.93 -3.17
CA HIS A 39 -34.63 12.20 -4.34
C HIS A 39 -35.69 11.12 -4.57
N THR A 40 -35.38 9.85 -4.27
CA THR A 40 -36.34 8.74 -4.41
C THR A 40 -37.38 8.71 -3.29
N ILE A 41 -36.98 8.93 -2.04
CA ILE A 41 -37.86 8.76 -0.88
C ILE A 41 -38.71 9.99 -0.60
N TRP A 42 -38.15 11.20 -0.79
CA TRP A 42 -38.82 12.45 -0.48
C TRP A 42 -40.21 12.62 -1.11
N PRO A 43 -40.44 12.38 -2.42
CA PRO A 43 -41.75 12.57 -3.04
C PRO A 43 -42.83 11.63 -2.48
N VAL A 44 -42.43 10.42 -2.07
CA VAL A 44 -43.34 9.47 -1.43
C VAL A 44 -43.68 9.98 -0.03
N VAL A 45 -42.67 10.33 0.77
CA VAL A 45 -42.87 10.76 2.16
C VAL A 45 -43.66 12.06 2.28
N SER A 46 -43.40 13.05 1.42
CA SER A 46 -44.10 14.34 1.47
C SER A 46 -45.58 14.24 1.10
N GLY A 47 -46.00 13.20 0.38
CA GLY A 47 -47.40 12.96 0.04
C GLY A 47 -48.26 12.45 1.20
N PHE A 48 -47.65 11.84 2.23
CA PHE A 48 -48.38 11.22 3.36
C PHE A 48 -48.19 11.95 4.69
N VAL A 49 -47.26 12.90 4.79
CA VAL A 49 -46.90 13.55 6.06
C VAL A 49 -47.46 14.98 6.13
N PRO A 50 -48.16 15.34 7.21
CA PRO A 50 -48.64 16.71 7.41
C PRO A 50 -47.49 17.73 7.46
N LEU A 51 -47.68 18.90 6.85
CA LEU A 51 -46.67 19.97 6.76
C LEU A 51 -46.08 20.35 8.14
N ALA A 52 -46.90 20.33 9.19
CA ALA A 52 -46.47 20.67 10.56
C ALA A 52 -45.41 19.71 11.13
N LEU A 53 -45.40 18.44 10.69
CA LEU A 53 -44.46 17.42 11.19
C LEU A 53 -43.20 17.29 10.32
N ILE A 54 -43.14 17.94 9.16
CA ILE A 54 -42.03 17.78 8.20
C ILE A 54 -40.68 18.10 8.82
N ASN A 55 -40.58 19.19 9.60
CA ASN A 55 -39.31 19.59 10.21
C ASN A 55 -38.85 18.60 11.30
N GLN A 56 -39.79 18.05 12.07
CA GLN A 56 -39.51 17.00 13.05
C GLN A 56 -39.05 15.74 12.34
N LEU A 57 -39.77 15.31 11.30
CA LEU A 57 -39.43 14.13 10.52
C LEU A 57 -38.04 14.25 9.88
N LYS A 58 -37.73 15.40 9.27
CA LYS A 58 -36.38 15.70 8.73
C LYS A 58 -35.33 15.55 9.83
N GLY A 59 -35.56 16.14 11.02
CA GLY A 59 -34.66 16.03 12.16
C GLY A 59 -34.40 14.57 12.58
N LEU A 60 -35.45 13.74 12.67
CA LEU A 60 -35.32 12.31 12.98
C LEU A 60 -34.55 11.54 11.90
N ILE A 61 -34.83 11.82 10.61
CA ILE A 61 -34.11 11.20 9.49
C ILE A 61 -32.64 11.58 9.54
N PHE A 62 -32.31 12.86 9.72
CA PHE A 62 -30.93 13.33 9.85
C PHE A 62 -30.24 12.67 11.04
N TYR A 63 -30.86 12.67 12.22
CA TYR A 63 -30.30 12.05 13.42
C TYR A 63 -29.99 10.56 13.19
N ARG A 64 -30.96 9.79 12.67
CA ARG A 64 -30.76 8.36 12.37
C ARG A 64 -29.66 8.16 11.33
N LEU A 65 -29.65 8.97 10.28
CA LEU A 65 -28.65 8.88 9.23
C LEU A 65 -27.24 9.11 9.78
N PHE A 66 -27.02 10.14 10.60
CA PHE A 66 -25.74 10.36 11.27
C PHE A 66 -25.39 9.24 12.27
N TYR A 67 -26.35 8.80 13.08
CA TYR A 67 -26.14 7.77 14.09
C TYR A 67 -25.65 6.45 13.47
N PHE A 68 -26.19 6.04 12.32
CA PHE A 68 -25.76 4.82 11.64
C PHE A 68 -24.55 5.02 10.71
N SER A 69 -24.39 6.20 10.10
CA SER A 69 -23.31 6.45 9.13
C SER A 69 -21.95 6.69 9.79
N ILE A 70 -21.87 7.40 10.92
CA ILE A 70 -20.60 7.68 11.61
C ILE A 70 -19.81 6.41 11.96
N PRO A 71 -20.38 5.40 12.64
CA PRO A 71 -19.65 4.19 12.98
C PRO A 71 -19.26 3.40 11.73
N LEU A 72 -20.13 3.33 10.72
CA LEU A 72 -19.84 2.66 9.45
C LEU A 72 -18.65 3.30 8.72
N ILE A 73 -18.64 4.64 8.60
CA ILE A 73 -17.55 5.40 7.99
C ILE A 73 -16.24 5.17 8.76
N THR A 74 -16.31 5.13 10.09
CA THR A 74 -15.13 4.92 10.94
C THR A 74 -14.54 3.52 10.73
N VAL A 75 -15.36 2.49 10.65
CA VAL A 75 -14.92 1.11 10.35
C VAL A 75 -14.29 1.03 8.96
N ILE A 76 -14.94 1.61 7.94
CA ILE A 76 -14.40 1.65 6.57
C ILE A 76 -13.04 2.35 6.55
N MET A 77 -12.94 3.50 7.22
CA MET A 77 -11.70 4.28 7.28
C MET A 77 -10.57 3.50 7.96
N ALA A 78 -10.86 2.81 9.06
CA ALA A 78 -9.90 1.95 9.75
C ALA A 78 -9.42 0.81 8.83
N CYS A 79 -10.34 0.14 8.13
CA CYS A 79 -10.00 -0.90 7.15
C CYS A 79 -9.11 -0.36 6.02
N CYS A 80 -9.43 0.80 5.44
CA CYS A 80 -8.63 1.43 4.39
C CYS A 80 -7.20 1.77 4.86
N ILE A 81 -7.05 2.26 6.09
CA ILE A 81 -5.73 2.57 6.67
C ILE A 81 -4.90 1.30 6.83
N VAL A 82 -5.50 0.24 7.40
CA VAL A 82 -4.83 -1.05 7.57
C VAL A 82 -4.40 -1.63 6.22
N PHE A 83 -5.29 -1.61 5.23
CA PHE A 83 -5.01 -2.07 3.88
C PHE A 83 -3.88 -1.27 3.23
N THR A 84 -3.92 0.06 3.32
CA THR A 84 -2.86 0.92 2.75
C THR A 84 -1.50 0.62 3.39
N HIS A 85 -1.45 0.32 4.69
CA HIS A 85 -0.20 -0.05 5.37
C HIS A 85 0.39 -1.36 4.87
N LYS A 86 -0.45 -2.37 4.60
CA LYS A 86 -0.03 -3.67 4.05
C LYS A 86 0.56 -3.60 2.65
N ILE A 87 0.38 -2.47 1.95
CA ILE A 87 0.95 -2.24 0.62
C ILE A 87 2.13 -1.28 0.71
N ALA A 88 1.97 -0.14 1.39
CA ALA A 88 2.95 0.92 1.37
C ALA A 88 4.27 0.56 2.07
N GLY A 89 4.21 -0.24 3.15
CA GLY A 89 5.40 -0.72 3.85
C GLY A 89 6.28 -1.62 2.97
N PRO A 90 5.70 -2.68 2.38
CA PRO A 90 6.40 -3.54 1.42
C PRO A 90 7.03 -2.80 0.25
N ILE A 91 6.31 -1.87 -0.39
CA ILE A 91 6.84 -1.09 -1.52
C ILE A 91 8.11 -0.35 -1.13
N TYR A 92 8.12 0.33 0.01
CA TYR A 92 9.30 1.06 0.47
C TYR A 92 10.51 0.14 0.70
N ASN A 93 10.29 -1.04 1.28
CA ASN A 93 11.36 -2.02 1.48
C ASN A 93 11.93 -2.46 0.12
N MET A 94 11.06 -2.74 -0.86
CA MET A 94 11.48 -3.13 -2.21
C MET A 94 12.24 -2.01 -2.93
N GLU A 95 11.76 -0.76 -2.86
CA GLU A 95 12.44 0.41 -3.43
C GLU A 95 13.84 0.57 -2.86
N ASN A 96 13.98 0.57 -1.53
CA ASN A 96 15.28 0.73 -0.88
C ASN A 96 16.26 -0.42 -1.25
N LYS A 97 15.76 -1.64 -1.43
CA LYS A 97 16.59 -2.79 -1.86
C LYS A 97 17.01 -2.67 -3.31
N LEU A 98 16.14 -2.18 -4.18
CA LEU A 98 16.49 -1.90 -5.57
C LEU A 98 17.49 -0.75 -5.68
N GLU A 99 17.38 0.30 -4.87
CA GLU A 99 18.37 1.38 -4.82
C GLU A 99 19.75 0.88 -4.42
N GLN A 100 19.86 0.01 -3.41
CA GLN A 100 21.12 -0.65 -3.03
C GLN A 100 21.69 -1.48 -4.19
N LEU A 101 20.84 -2.26 -4.87
CA LEU A 101 21.27 -3.05 -6.03
C LEU A 101 21.78 -2.16 -7.17
N LEU A 102 21.09 -1.05 -7.44
CA LEU A 102 21.48 -0.06 -8.46
C LEU A 102 22.78 0.67 -8.10
N ALA A 103 23.06 0.86 -6.82
CA ALA A 103 24.33 1.38 -6.33
C ALA A 103 25.50 0.37 -6.44
N GLY A 104 25.23 -0.85 -6.90
CA GLY A 104 26.22 -1.91 -7.02
C GLY A 104 26.50 -2.64 -5.70
N GLU A 105 25.68 -2.44 -4.68
CA GLU A 105 25.73 -3.24 -3.45
C GLU A 105 25.09 -4.62 -3.68
N ASP A 106 25.32 -5.56 -2.76
CA ASP A 106 24.65 -6.86 -2.73
C ASP A 106 23.59 -6.89 -1.62
N PRO A 107 22.40 -6.31 -1.84
CA PRO A 107 21.37 -6.22 -0.82
C PRO A 107 20.84 -7.60 -0.43
N ALA A 108 20.61 -7.81 0.86
CA ALA A 108 19.90 -8.99 1.36
C ALA A 108 18.49 -9.12 0.75
N SER A 109 18.01 -10.35 0.59
CA SER A 109 16.68 -10.66 0.03
C SER A 109 15.54 -9.88 0.71
N ILE A 110 14.55 -9.52 -0.10
CA ILE A 110 13.32 -8.87 0.32
C ILE A 110 12.44 -9.90 1.04
N TYR A 111 12.18 -9.68 2.32
CA TYR A 111 11.23 -10.45 3.12
C TYR A 111 10.06 -9.56 3.56
N LEU A 112 8.84 -9.99 3.24
CA LEU A 112 7.60 -9.33 3.64
C LEU A 112 6.92 -10.08 4.78
N ARG A 113 6.02 -9.40 5.51
CA ARG A 113 5.31 -10.01 6.64
C ARG A 113 4.18 -10.90 6.12
N LYS A 114 3.79 -11.90 6.93
CA LYS A 114 2.60 -12.71 6.65
C LYS A 114 1.36 -11.80 6.60
N GLY A 115 0.67 -11.82 5.46
CA GLY A 115 -0.53 -11.02 5.22
C GLY A 115 -0.30 -9.65 4.56
N ASP A 116 0.93 -9.33 4.16
CA ASP A 116 1.19 -8.27 3.18
C ASP A 116 0.79 -8.73 1.78
N GLU A 117 0.26 -7.83 0.95
CA GLU A 117 -0.35 -8.20 -0.35
C GLU A 117 0.70 -8.48 -1.46
N LEU A 118 1.95 -8.02 -1.28
CA LEU A 118 2.97 -8.00 -2.34
C LEU A 118 3.99 -9.15 -2.23
N GLN A 119 3.64 -10.26 -1.57
CA GLN A 119 4.56 -11.40 -1.37
C GLN A 119 5.08 -11.98 -2.68
N GLU A 120 4.19 -12.25 -3.64
CA GLU A 120 4.58 -12.81 -4.94
C GLU A 120 5.53 -11.88 -5.73
N LEU A 121 5.32 -10.56 -5.61
CA LEU A 121 6.20 -9.58 -6.22
C LEU A 121 7.59 -9.57 -5.56
N ALA A 122 7.64 -9.67 -4.23
CA ALA A 122 8.90 -9.78 -3.51
C ALA A 122 9.69 -11.04 -3.92
N ASP A 123 9.02 -12.18 -4.11
CA ASP A 123 9.66 -13.42 -4.57
C ASP A 123 10.23 -13.29 -5.99
N LYS A 124 9.48 -12.66 -6.90
CA LYS A 124 9.95 -12.35 -8.25
C LYS A 124 11.15 -11.40 -8.23
N LEU A 125 11.12 -10.35 -7.40
CA LEU A 125 12.24 -9.41 -7.25
C LEU A 125 13.49 -10.10 -6.65
N ASN A 126 13.32 -10.99 -5.67
CA ASN A 126 14.40 -11.80 -5.13
C ASN A 126 15.05 -12.67 -6.22
N SER A 127 14.23 -13.24 -7.11
CA SER A 127 14.72 -14.04 -8.25
C SER A 127 15.54 -13.20 -9.22
N VAL A 128 15.11 -11.95 -9.48
CA VAL A 128 15.86 -10.98 -10.30
C VAL A 128 17.18 -10.62 -9.65
N MET A 129 17.18 -10.29 -8.35
CA MET A 129 18.39 -9.98 -7.59
C MET A 129 19.40 -11.13 -7.62
N ALA A 130 18.94 -12.36 -7.42
CA ALA A 130 19.79 -13.55 -7.48
C ALA A 130 20.41 -13.75 -8.87
N LYS A 131 19.61 -13.59 -9.94
CA LYS A 131 20.10 -13.68 -11.31
C LYS A 131 21.15 -12.59 -11.61
N PHE A 132 20.88 -11.35 -11.19
CA PHE A 132 21.81 -10.23 -11.39
C PHE A 132 23.14 -10.47 -10.68
N LYS A 133 23.09 -10.97 -9.43
CA LYS A 133 24.29 -11.37 -8.68
C LYS A 133 25.11 -12.43 -9.42
N SER A 134 24.47 -13.49 -9.90
CA SER A 134 25.15 -14.56 -10.65
C SER A 134 25.81 -14.08 -11.95
N MET A 135 25.17 -13.16 -12.68
CA MET A 135 25.76 -12.55 -13.89
C MET A 135 27.01 -11.74 -13.56
N ARG A 136 27.00 -11.03 -12.43
CA ARG A 136 28.13 -10.21 -11.99
C ARG A 136 29.33 -11.06 -11.58
N GLU A 137 29.07 -12.16 -10.86
CA GLU A 137 30.09 -13.14 -10.47
C GLU A 137 30.72 -13.83 -11.69
N ASN A 138 29.90 -14.25 -12.68
CA ASN A 138 30.39 -14.85 -13.92
C ASN A 138 31.27 -13.89 -14.72
N ASN A 139 30.83 -12.64 -14.91
CA ASN A 139 31.63 -11.62 -15.62
C ASN A 139 32.95 -11.30 -14.91
N GLN A 140 33.01 -11.37 -13.58
CA GLN A 140 34.27 -11.22 -12.83
C GLN A 140 35.20 -12.42 -13.02
N GLN A 141 34.66 -13.64 -13.17
CA GLN A 141 35.45 -14.83 -13.48
C GLN A 141 36.03 -14.79 -14.90
N ASP A 142 35.27 -14.29 -15.88
CA ASP A 142 35.73 -14.13 -17.26
C ASP A 142 36.79 -13.01 -17.42
N ALA A 143 36.74 -11.99 -16.54
CA ALA A 143 37.72 -10.90 -16.50
C ALA A 143 38.99 -11.23 -15.70
N ALA A 144 39.00 -12.32 -14.91
CA ALA A 144 40.19 -12.74 -14.18
C ALA A 144 41.21 -13.38 -15.14
N PRO A 145 42.52 -13.04 -15.07
CA PRO A 145 43.51 -13.63 -15.96
C PRO A 145 43.49 -15.15 -15.82
N ALA A 146 43.25 -15.84 -16.93
CA ALA A 146 43.07 -17.28 -16.96
C ALA A 146 44.27 -17.99 -16.31
N LYS A 147 44.00 -19.03 -15.50
CA LYS A 147 45.03 -19.74 -14.70
C LYS A 147 46.22 -20.24 -15.53
N TRP A 148 46.04 -20.47 -16.84
CA TRP A 148 47.11 -20.84 -17.76
C TRP A 148 48.16 -19.72 -17.98
N PHE A 149 47.85 -18.46 -17.70
CA PHE A 149 48.83 -17.37 -17.74
C PHE A 149 49.92 -17.53 -16.67
N LYS A 150 49.58 -18.04 -15.48
CA LYS A 150 50.58 -18.36 -14.45
C LYS A 150 51.43 -19.58 -14.82
N GLN A 151 50.81 -20.62 -15.37
CA GLN A 151 51.53 -21.81 -15.83
C GLN A 151 52.49 -21.55 -16.99
N LYS A 152 52.16 -20.60 -17.89
CA LYS A 152 53.10 -20.22 -18.96
C LYS A 152 54.32 -19.48 -18.42
N GLN A 153 54.18 -18.62 -17.41
CA GLN A 153 55.31 -17.91 -16.82
C GLN A 153 56.26 -18.86 -16.07
N GLU A 154 55.71 -19.82 -15.32
CA GLU A 154 56.50 -20.84 -14.59
C GLU A 154 57.18 -21.88 -15.51
N ALA A 155 56.74 -22.03 -16.76
CA ALA A 155 57.34 -22.94 -17.75
C ALA A 155 58.38 -22.29 -18.65
N THR A 156 58.63 -20.97 -18.50
CA THR A 156 59.66 -20.23 -19.26
C THR A 156 60.87 -19.83 -18.40
N GLU A 157 60.88 -20.18 -17.11
CA GLU A 157 62.04 -20.18 -16.22
C GLU A 157 62.64 -21.59 -16.12
#